data_AF-A0A2G9GTX7-F1
#
_entry.id   AF-A0A2G9GTX7-F1
#
_cell.length_a   1.000
_cell.length_b   1.000
_cell.length_c   1.000
_cell.angle_alpha   90.00
_cell.angle_beta   90.00
_cell.angle_gamma   90.00
#
_symmetry.space_group_name_H-M   'P 1'
#
loop_
_entity.id
_entity.type
_entity.pdbx_description
1 polymer ?
#
loop_
_entity_poly.entity_id
_entity_poly.type
_entity_poly.pdbx_seq_one_letter_code
_entity_poly.pdbx_strand_id
1 'polypeptide(L)'
;MPGAVCQDPRFIGGDGITFYFHGKKDKDFCLVTQPNLHINAHFIGKRNQKMNREFTWVQSIAILFGDHRLYVGAQKTTTWNEAVDRLSVAFDGEPISLSPAEGATWRLATLPSAAVKRDEDDCFAHLELGFKFYSLSGSVDGILGQTYRANYVSRAKLGVPVAVLGGEREFSVSNLFAADCSASQFRRGNLRVSEVGLELPSMKCGSGIDGRGVVCKR
;
A
#
# COMPACT_ATOMS: atom_id res chain seq x y z
N MET A 1 -24.32 1.37 11.62
CA MET A 1 -23.02 1.59 12.30
C MET A 1 -22.38 2.84 11.70
N PRO A 2 -21.50 3.58 12.39
CA PRO A 2 -20.99 4.84 11.83
C PRO A 2 -20.12 4.54 10.61
N GLY A 3 -20.48 5.16 9.48
CA GLY A 3 -19.94 4.92 8.15
C GLY A 3 -18.47 5.28 7.97
N ALA A 4 -17.92 4.90 6.82
CA ALA A 4 -16.53 5.14 6.43
C ALA A 4 -16.14 6.62 6.63
N VAL A 5 -15.40 6.90 7.70
CA VAL A 5 -14.83 8.23 7.94
C VAL A 5 -13.60 8.35 7.04
N CYS A 6 -13.57 9.37 6.20
CA CYS A 6 -12.41 9.73 5.36
C CYS A 6 -11.22 10.14 6.25
N GLN A 7 -10.50 9.15 6.78
CA GLN A 7 -9.34 9.34 7.66
C GLN A 7 -8.05 8.99 6.91
N ASP A 8 -6.92 9.07 7.63
CA ASP A 8 -5.62 8.64 7.11
C ASP A 8 -5.63 7.15 6.70
N PRO A 9 -4.62 6.67 5.94
CA PRO A 9 -4.59 5.29 5.51
C PRO A 9 -4.53 4.32 6.69
N ARG A 10 -5.39 3.31 6.63
CA ARG A 10 -5.51 2.25 7.61
C ARG A 10 -4.59 1.10 7.23
N PHE A 11 -3.83 0.61 8.20
CA PHE A 11 -2.97 -0.56 8.09
C PHE A 11 -3.42 -1.63 9.09
N ILE A 12 -3.21 -2.90 8.74
CA ILE A 12 -3.36 -4.04 9.64
C ILE A 12 -1.98 -4.63 9.84
N GLY A 13 -1.45 -4.53 11.07
CA GLY A 13 -0.12 -5.04 11.41
C GLY A 13 -0.05 -6.57 11.38
N GLY A 14 1.17 -7.11 11.45
CA GLY A 14 1.43 -8.55 11.57
C GLY A 14 0.86 -9.16 12.86
N ASP A 15 0.60 -8.33 13.87
CA ASP A 15 -0.10 -8.67 15.12
C ASP A 15 -1.64 -8.65 14.98
N GLY A 16 -2.16 -8.35 13.80
CA GLY A 16 -3.60 -8.20 13.52
C GLY A 16 -4.19 -6.88 14.02
N ILE A 17 -3.39 -6.00 14.63
CA ILE A 17 -3.87 -4.73 15.17
C ILE A 17 -4.00 -3.73 14.03
N THR A 18 -5.16 -3.06 13.99
CA THR A 18 -5.39 -1.94 13.07
C THR A 18 -4.75 -0.66 13.61
N PHE A 19 -4.02 0.05 12.75
CA PHE A 19 -3.48 1.38 13.06
C PHE A 19 -3.59 2.32 11.85
N TYR A 20 -3.34 3.60 12.09
CA TYR A 20 -3.42 4.65 11.06
C TYR A 20 -2.05 5.32 10.92
N PHE A 21 -1.59 5.51 9.69
CA PHE A 21 -0.39 6.30 9.45
C PHE A 21 -0.75 7.64 8.84
N HIS A 22 -0.53 8.70 9.61
CA HIS A 22 -0.66 10.05 9.12
C HIS A 22 0.61 10.43 8.35
N GLY A 23 0.58 10.21 7.04
CA GLY A 23 1.66 10.63 6.15
C GLY A 23 1.69 12.15 5.97
N LYS A 24 2.44 12.59 4.97
CA LYS A 24 2.37 13.97 4.46
C LYS A 24 1.92 13.97 3.02
N LYS A 25 1.20 15.04 2.66
CA LYS A 25 0.81 15.29 1.28
C LYS A 25 2.04 15.36 0.38
N ASP A 26 1.93 14.72 -0.79
CA ASP A 26 2.92 14.69 -1.86
C ASP A 26 4.28 14.16 -1.37
N LYS A 27 4.25 13.14 -0.49
CA LYS A 27 5.43 12.47 0.06
C LYS A 27 5.32 10.96 -0.07
N ASP A 28 6.48 10.32 -0.20
CA ASP A 28 6.62 8.88 -0.29
C ASP A 28 7.15 8.31 1.02
N PHE A 29 6.62 7.15 1.42
CA PHE A 29 7.00 6.47 2.64
C PHE A 29 7.23 4.97 2.44
N CYS A 30 8.24 4.44 3.10
CA CYS A 30 8.56 3.02 3.17
C CYS A 30 7.62 2.29 4.13
N LEU A 31 6.75 1.45 3.55
CA LEU A 31 5.81 0.61 4.28
C LEU A 31 6.47 -0.68 4.78
N VAL A 32 7.22 -1.37 3.92
CA VAL A 32 7.89 -2.64 4.23
C VAL A 32 9.26 -2.64 3.59
N THR A 33 10.29 -3.02 4.34
CA THR A 33 11.65 -3.18 3.82
C THR A 33 12.33 -4.38 4.46
N GLN A 34 12.89 -5.23 3.62
CA GLN A 34 13.69 -6.39 3.99
C GLN A 34 14.63 -6.75 2.83
N PRO A 35 15.56 -7.70 2.99
CA PRO A 35 16.34 -8.18 1.86
C PRO A 35 15.43 -8.60 0.70
N ASN A 36 15.73 -8.10 -0.51
CA ASN A 36 14.98 -8.35 -1.76
C ASN A 36 13.50 -7.96 -1.80
N LEU A 37 12.97 -7.22 -0.82
CA LEU A 37 11.62 -6.66 -0.89
C LEU A 37 11.58 -5.26 -0.28
N HIS A 38 11.07 -4.30 -1.04
CA HIS A 38 10.83 -2.94 -0.58
C HIS A 38 9.47 -2.45 -1.09
N ILE A 39 8.61 -1.97 -0.21
CA ILE A 39 7.29 -1.47 -0.55
C ILE A 39 7.20 -0.01 -0.10
N ASN A 40 6.95 0.87 -1.05
CA ASN A 40 6.72 2.29 -0.82
C ASN A 40 5.29 2.65 -1.19
N ALA A 41 4.78 3.71 -0.57
CA ALA A 41 3.52 4.32 -0.95
C ALA A 41 3.66 5.84 -1.09
N HIS A 42 3.03 6.38 -2.14
CA HIS A 42 2.86 7.81 -2.35
C HIS A 42 1.59 8.31 -1.68
N PHE A 43 1.72 9.30 -0.83
CA PHE A 43 0.61 9.90 -0.10
C PHE A 43 0.19 11.21 -0.75
N ILE A 44 -1.10 11.34 -1.03
CA ILE A 44 -1.73 12.61 -1.38
C ILE A 44 -2.50 13.13 -0.17
N GLY A 45 -2.86 14.40 -0.18
CA GLY A 45 -3.63 15.01 0.91
C GLY A 45 -4.41 16.22 0.44
N LYS A 46 -5.46 16.56 1.20
CA LYS A 46 -6.31 17.73 0.95
C LYS A 46 -6.53 18.45 2.27
N ARG A 47 -6.16 19.72 2.29
CA ARG A 47 -6.48 20.61 3.39
C ARG A 47 -7.96 20.97 3.34
N ASN A 48 -8.69 20.64 4.40
CA ASN A 48 -10.06 21.09 4.56
C ASN A 48 -10.03 22.44 5.31
N GLN A 49 -10.59 23.50 4.73
CA GLN A 49 -10.60 24.84 5.35
C GLN A 49 -11.39 24.88 6.67
N LYS A 50 -12.29 23.91 6.91
CA LYS A 50 -13.09 23.81 8.13
C LYS A 50 -12.44 22.93 9.21
N MET A 51 -11.36 22.22 8.91
CA MET A 51 -10.69 21.31 9.83
C MET A 51 -9.25 21.74 10.04
N ASN A 52 -8.78 21.76 11.28
CA ASN A 52 -7.38 22.08 11.60
C ASN A 52 -6.38 20.96 11.28
N ARG A 53 -6.82 19.88 10.61
CA ARG A 53 -6.01 18.69 10.28
C ARG A 53 -6.06 18.39 8.78
N GLU A 54 -4.91 18.05 8.21
CA GLU A 54 -4.77 17.61 6.82
C GLU A 54 -4.89 16.08 6.75
N PHE A 55 -5.89 15.54 6.07
CA PHE A 55 -5.97 14.08 5.90
C PHE A 55 -5.14 13.65 4.69
N THR A 56 -4.55 12.45 4.80
CA THR A 56 -3.76 11.84 3.73
C THR A 56 -4.38 10.55 3.20
N TRP A 57 -4.04 10.20 1.96
CA TRP A 57 -4.49 8.98 1.28
C TRP A 57 -3.36 8.37 0.48
N VAL A 58 -3.35 7.04 0.35
CA VAL A 58 -2.42 6.36 -0.56
C VAL A 58 -2.92 6.52 -1.99
N GLN A 59 -2.12 7.15 -2.84
CA GLN A 59 -2.42 7.29 -4.27
C GLN A 59 -1.84 6.13 -5.08
N SER A 60 -0.63 5.70 -4.72
CA SER A 60 0.08 4.64 -5.43
C SER A 60 1.02 3.90 -4.49
N ILE A 61 1.31 2.66 -4.86
CA ILE A 61 2.25 1.76 -4.20
C ILE A 61 3.26 1.30 -5.25
N ALA A 62 4.53 1.27 -4.86
CA ALA A 62 5.57 0.58 -5.60
C ALA A 62 6.14 -0.56 -4.77
N ILE A 63 6.31 -1.71 -5.41
CA ILE A 63 6.89 -2.91 -4.82
C ILE A 63 8.15 -3.22 -5.62
N LEU A 64 9.31 -3.13 -4.98
CA LEU A 64 10.59 -3.53 -5.52
C LEU A 64 10.93 -4.92 -5.00
N PHE A 65 11.26 -5.84 -5.89
CA PHE A 65 11.61 -7.20 -5.51
C PHE A 65 12.60 -7.82 -6.49
N GLY A 66 13.73 -8.33 -5.97
CA GLY A 66 14.87 -8.68 -6.83
C GLY A 66 15.25 -7.49 -7.73
N ASP A 67 15.29 -7.73 -9.04
CA ASP A 67 15.52 -6.71 -10.07
C ASP A 67 14.23 -6.13 -10.67
N HIS A 68 13.07 -6.56 -10.18
CA HIS A 68 11.78 -6.16 -10.68
C HIS A 68 11.12 -5.06 -9.85
N ARG A 69 10.21 -4.34 -10.49
CA ARG A 69 9.34 -3.36 -9.85
C ARG A 69 7.91 -3.50 -10.34
N LEU A 70 6.97 -3.49 -9.40
CA LEU A 70 5.54 -3.35 -9.69
C LEU A 70 5.06 -1.99 -9.20
N TYR A 71 4.31 -1.30 -10.03
CA TYR A 71 3.57 -0.09 -9.69
C TYR A 71 2.07 -0.39 -9.72
N VAL A 72 1.36 0.06 -8.70
CA VAL A 72 -0.10 0.03 -8.63
C VAL A 72 -0.56 1.39 -8.10
N GLY A 73 -1.46 2.07 -8.80
CA GLY A 73 -1.98 3.34 -8.31
C GLY A 73 -3.21 3.82 -9.03
N ALA A 74 -3.81 4.88 -8.49
CA ALA A 74 -4.95 5.56 -9.09
C ALA A 74 -4.48 6.79 -9.89
N GLN A 75 -5.00 6.94 -11.11
CA GLN A 75 -4.80 8.12 -11.93
C GLN A 75 -5.50 9.34 -11.29
N LYS A 76 -4.76 10.45 -11.17
CA LYS A 76 -5.31 11.71 -10.63
C LYS A 76 -6.39 12.24 -11.58
N THR A 77 -7.45 12.80 -11.00
CA THR A 77 -8.51 13.49 -11.75
C THR A 77 -8.98 14.74 -11.04
N THR A 78 -9.37 15.75 -11.82
CA THR A 78 -10.00 16.96 -11.31
C THR A 78 -11.51 16.77 -11.10
N THR A 79 -12.13 15.89 -11.89
CA THR A 79 -13.55 15.56 -11.84
C THR A 79 -13.72 14.04 -11.75
N TRP A 80 -14.44 13.58 -10.73
CA TRP A 80 -14.73 12.16 -10.56
C TRP A 80 -15.77 11.70 -11.58
N ASN A 81 -15.52 10.57 -12.23
CA ASN A 81 -16.45 9.89 -13.12
C ASN A 81 -16.39 8.40 -12.82
N GLU A 82 -17.51 7.83 -12.36
CA GLU A 82 -17.64 6.44 -11.94
C GLU A 82 -17.51 5.45 -13.11
N ALA A 83 -17.75 5.90 -14.34
CA ALA A 83 -17.60 5.08 -15.55
C ALA A 83 -16.13 4.92 -16.02
N VAL A 84 -15.19 5.62 -15.38
CA VAL A 84 -13.77 5.61 -15.77
C VAL A 84 -12.99 4.79 -14.77
N ASP A 85 -12.47 3.65 -15.23
CA ASP A 85 -11.45 2.89 -14.51
C ASP A 85 -10.15 3.69 -14.46
N ARG A 86 -9.72 4.06 -13.25
CA ARG A 86 -8.53 4.88 -13.01
C ARG A 86 -7.38 4.06 -12.45
N LEU A 87 -7.51 2.74 -12.41
CA LEU A 87 -6.43 1.87 -11.99
C LEU A 87 -5.31 1.89 -13.02
N SER A 88 -4.09 2.12 -12.54
CA SER A 88 -2.88 2.07 -13.35
C SER A 88 -1.96 1.04 -12.72
N VAL A 89 -1.60 0.02 -13.50
CA VAL A 89 -0.66 -1.03 -13.09
C VAL A 89 0.49 -1.03 -14.09
N ALA A 90 1.72 -1.16 -13.62
CA ALA A 90 2.88 -1.32 -14.49
C ALA A 90 3.89 -2.27 -13.88
N PHE A 91 4.54 -3.08 -14.72
CA PHE A 91 5.59 -4.01 -14.33
C PHE A 91 6.88 -3.65 -15.07
N ASP A 92 7.97 -3.43 -14.33
CA ASP A 92 9.25 -2.95 -14.82
C ASP A 92 9.24 -1.62 -15.60
N GLY A 93 8.11 -0.89 -15.52
CA GLY A 93 7.87 0.36 -16.25
C GLY A 93 6.94 0.18 -17.44
N GLU A 94 6.65 -1.06 -17.83
CA GLU A 94 5.71 -1.38 -18.89
C GLU A 94 4.28 -1.41 -18.33
N PRO A 95 3.35 -0.61 -18.89
CA PRO A 95 1.95 -0.62 -18.46
C PRO A 95 1.29 -1.99 -18.65
N ILE A 96 0.54 -2.43 -17.65
CA ILE A 96 -0.26 -3.64 -17.70
C ILE A 96 -1.70 -3.26 -18.05
N SER A 97 -2.22 -3.84 -19.14
CA SER A 97 -3.65 -3.78 -19.44
C SER A 97 -4.37 -4.86 -18.64
N LEU A 98 -5.08 -4.44 -17.58
CA LEU A 98 -5.95 -5.30 -16.80
C LEU A 98 -7.40 -5.00 -17.18
N SER A 99 -8.16 -6.02 -17.58
CA SER A 99 -9.59 -5.86 -17.90
C SER A 99 -10.36 -5.39 -16.67
N PRO A 100 -11.24 -4.38 -16.76
CA PRO A 100 -12.05 -3.92 -15.63
C PRO A 100 -13.03 -4.97 -15.12
N ALA A 101 -13.16 -6.10 -15.83
CA ALA A 101 -13.97 -7.23 -15.39
C ALA A 101 -13.48 -7.80 -14.05
N GLU A 102 -14.44 -8.20 -13.24
CA GLU A 102 -14.23 -8.98 -12.02
C GLU A 102 -13.44 -10.25 -12.30
N GLY A 103 -12.53 -10.61 -11.39
CA GLY A 103 -11.67 -11.77 -11.52
C GLY A 103 -10.57 -11.62 -12.58
N ALA A 104 -10.51 -10.50 -13.30
CA ALA A 104 -9.47 -10.24 -14.28
C ALA A 104 -8.09 -10.37 -13.62
N THR A 105 -7.27 -11.23 -14.20
CA THR A 105 -5.97 -11.56 -13.67
C THR A 105 -4.92 -11.35 -14.73
N TRP A 106 -3.92 -10.55 -14.42
CA TRP A 106 -2.67 -10.49 -15.16
C TRP A 106 -1.64 -11.35 -14.45
N ARG A 107 -0.87 -12.14 -15.20
CA ARG A 107 0.26 -12.92 -14.67
C ARG A 107 1.42 -12.83 -15.63
N LEU A 108 2.64 -12.71 -15.09
CA LEU A 108 3.83 -12.82 -15.91
C LEU A 108 4.13 -14.30 -16.21
N ALA A 109 4.25 -14.66 -17.49
CA ALA A 109 4.49 -16.05 -17.91
C ALA A 109 5.80 -16.62 -17.36
N THR A 110 6.83 -15.79 -17.26
CA THR A 110 8.16 -16.15 -16.74
C THR A 110 8.24 -16.11 -15.22
N LEU A 111 7.24 -15.51 -14.55
CA LEU A 111 7.21 -15.37 -13.10
C LEU A 111 5.78 -15.49 -12.56
N PRO A 112 5.29 -16.71 -12.30
CA PRO A 112 3.91 -16.94 -11.90
C PRO A 112 3.49 -16.28 -10.57
N SER A 113 4.46 -16.00 -9.68
CA SER A 113 4.24 -15.26 -8.43
C SER A 113 3.96 -13.77 -8.68
N ALA A 114 4.35 -13.25 -9.85
CA ALA A 114 3.97 -11.92 -10.29
C ALA A 114 2.57 -11.93 -10.94
N ALA A 115 1.54 -11.95 -10.11
CA ALA A 115 0.15 -11.89 -10.52
C ALA A 115 -0.57 -10.66 -9.93
N VAL A 116 -1.39 -10.00 -10.73
CA VAL A 116 -2.29 -8.93 -10.27
C VAL A 116 -3.71 -9.36 -10.59
N LYS A 117 -4.55 -9.49 -9.56
CA LYS A 117 -5.95 -9.90 -9.70
C LYS A 117 -6.87 -8.78 -9.22
N ARG A 118 -7.93 -8.50 -10.00
CA ARG A 118 -9.12 -7.78 -9.54
C ARG A 118 -10.04 -8.74 -8.80
N ASP A 119 -10.34 -8.43 -7.55
CA ASP A 119 -11.31 -9.17 -6.76
C ASP A 119 -12.72 -8.57 -6.88
N GLU A 120 -13.68 -9.35 -6.39
CA GLU A 120 -15.13 -9.08 -6.41
C GLU A 120 -15.46 -7.82 -5.61
N ASP A 121 -16.19 -6.87 -6.23
CA ASP A 121 -17.14 -5.90 -5.65
C ASP A 121 -17.34 -4.65 -6.57
N ASP A 122 -18.54 -4.04 -6.50
CA ASP A 122 -18.92 -2.86 -7.30
C ASP A 122 -18.23 -1.55 -6.85
N CYS A 123 -18.00 -0.63 -7.79
CA CYS A 123 -17.14 0.55 -7.63
C CYS A 123 -17.60 1.63 -6.63
N PHE A 124 -16.84 1.82 -5.54
CA PHE A 124 -16.35 3.13 -5.06
C PHE A 124 -14.89 2.97 -4.59
N ALA A 125 -14.08 4.04 -4.75
CA ALA A 125 -12.61 3.96 -4.81
C ALA A 125 -11.90 3.53 -3.49
N HIS A 126 -11.95 2.25 -3.15
CA HIS A 126 -11.11 1.63 -2.12
C HIS A 126 -10.03 0.80 -2.81
N LEU A 127 -8.75 1.15 -2.60
CA LEU A 127 -7.62 0.31 -3.00
C LEU A 127 -7.17 -0.50 -1.78
N GLU A 128 -7.70 -1.71 -1.62
CA GLU A 128 -7.17 -2.67 -0.66
C GLU A 128 -6.12 -3.53 -1.36
N LEU A 129 -4.89 -3.50 -0.85
CA LEU A 129 -3.79 -4.32 -1.37
C LEU A 129 -3.43 -5.37 -0.32
N GLY A 130 -3.77 -6.62 -0.61
CA GLY A 130 -3.44 -7.76 0.23
C GLY A 130 -2.10 -8.34 -0.15
N PHE A 131 -1.07 -8.19 0.70
CA PHE A 131 0.22 -8.85 0.52
C PHE A 131 0.28 -10.10 1.39
N LYS A 132 0.69 -11.22 0.80
CA LYS A 132 1.04 -12.41 1.57
C LYS A 132 2.54 -12.65 1.48
N PHE A 133 3.20 -12.45 2.61
CA PHE A 133 4.62 -12.70 2.78
C PHE A 133 4.81 -14.12 3.32
N TYR A 134 5.41 -15.00 2.53
CA TYR A 134 5.67 -16.39 2.93
C TYR A 134 7.01 -16.57 3.67
N SER A 135 7.94 -15.63 3.51
CA SER A 135 9.21 -15.59 4.25
C SER A 135 9.63 -14.16 4.57
N LEU A 136 9.34 -13.70 5.80
CA LEU A 136 9.87 -12.43 6.31
C LEU A 136 11.18 -12.68 7.07
N SER A 137 12.19 -11.87 6.78
CA SER A 137 13.43 -11.88 7.55
C SER A 137 13.22 -11.34 8.97
N GLY A 138 14.03 -11.77 9.94
CA GLY A 138 14.03 -11.17 11.28
C GLY A 138 14.38 -9.67 11.31
N SER A 139 14.96 -9.15 10.21
CA SER A 139 15.29 -7.74 10.03
C SER A 139 14.16 -6.89 9.43
N VAL A 140 13.03 -7.48 9.01
CA VAL A 140 11.92 -6.74 8.34
C VAL A 140 11.55 -5.46 9.10
N ASP A 141 11.46 -4.33 8.39
CA ASP A 141 11.19 -3.01 8.95
C ASP A 141 10.24 -2.21 8.04
N GLY A 142 10.00 -0.94 8.38
CA GLY A 142 9.05 -0.08 7.70
C GLY A 142 7.83 0.20 8.57
N ILE A 143 6.99 1.15 8.14
CA ILE A 143 5.78 1.54 8.89
C ILE A 143 4.94 0.31 9.25
N LEU A 144 4.72 -0.57 8.26
CA LEU A 144 4.02 -1.83 8.41
C LEU A 144 4.99 -2.96 8.77
N GLY A 145 6.16 -3.04 8.13
CA GLY A 145 7.07 -4.17 8.30
C GLY A 145 7.57 -4.35 9.73
N GLN A 146 7.76 -3.28 10.51
CA GLN A 146 8.14 -3.37 11.93
C GLN A 146 7.17 -4.22 12.76
N THR A 147 5.88 -4.26 12.39
CA THR A 147 4.83 -5.00 13.11
C THR A 147 4.93 -6.51 12.94
N TYR A 148 5.76 -6.98 12.00
CA TYR A 148 6.02 -8.40 11.75
C TYR A 148 7.26 -8.93 12.48
N ARG A 149 7.99 -8.07 13.21
CA ARG A 149 9.14 -8.51 14.01
C ARG A 149 8.69 -9.32 15.22
N ALA A 150 9.40 -10.41 15.52
CA ALA A 150 9.09 -11.27 16.66
C ALA A 150 9.13 -10.56 18.02
N ASN A 151 9.95 -9.51 18.13
CA ASN A 151 10.09 -8.67 19.33
C ASN A 151 9.33 -7.34 19.22
N TYR A 152 8.42 -7.20 18.26
CA TYR A 152 7.61 -6.00 18.13
C TYR A 152 6.66 -5.88 19.33
N VAL A 153 6.74 -4.75 20.03
CA VAL A 153 5.78 -4.39 21.07
C VAL A 153 4.95 -3.23 20.53
N SER A 154 3.67 -3.50 20.32
CA SER A 154 2.74 -2.49 19.81
C SER A 154 2.69 -1.29 20.75
N ARG A 155 3.02 -0.11 20.21
CA ARG A 155 2.86 1.17 20.92
C ARG A 155 1.45 1.74 20.74
N ALA A 156 0.58 1.02 20.03
CA ALA A 156 -0.80 1.42 19.86
C ALA A 156 -1.51 1.37 21.22
N LYS A 157 -1.97 2.52 21.70
CA LYS A 157 -2.79 2.57 22.92
C LYS A 157 -4.13 1.90 22.63
N LEU A 158 -4.38 0.75 23.26
CA LEU A 158 -5.69 0.09 23.25
C LEU A 158 -6.75 1.09 23.73
N GLY A 159 -7.81 1.28 22.93
CA GLY A 159 -8.88 2.24 23.22
C GLY A 159 -8.66 3.67 22.73
N VAL A 160 -7.54 3.98 22.06
CA VAL A 160 -7.33 5.26 21.37
C VAL A 160 -7.51 5.07 19.86
N PRO A 161 -8.38 5.82 19.17
CA PRO A 161 -8.71 5.58 17.75
C PRO A 161 -7.55 5.74 16.76
N VAL A 162 -6.41 6.30 17.17
CA VAL A 162 -5.30 6.63 16.26
C VAL A 162 -3.96 6.36 16.93
N ALA A 163 -3.42 5.15 16.73
CA ALA A 163 -2.02 4.88 16.96
C ALA A 163 -1.24 5.25 15.70
N VAL A 164 -0.48 6.35 15.75
CA VAL A 164 0.47 6.70 14.68
C VAL A 164 1.77 5.95 14.93
N LEU A 165 2.11 5.03 14.03
CA LEU A 165 3.36 4.26 14.09
C LEU A 165 4.36 4.82 13.09
N GLY A 166 5.52 5.21 13.60
CA GLY A 166 6.63 5.72 12.81
C GLY A 166 6.62 7.23 12.59
N GLY A 167 7.81 7.82 12.52
CA GLY A 167 8.00 9.24 12.24
C GLY A 167 8.35 9.47 10.77
N GLU A 168 7.96 10.64 10.23
CA GLU A 168 8.28 11.04 8.86
C GLU A 168 9.77 10.84 8.52
N ARG A 169 10.68 11.26 9.42
CA ARG A 169 12.14 11.16 9.18
C ARG A 169 12.64 9.73 9.00
N GLU A 170 12.02 8.78 9.67
CA GLU A 170 12.50 7.39 9.68
C GLU A 170 12.10 6.64 8.41
N PHE A 171 10.89 6.93 7.91
CA PHE A 171 10.27 6.18 6.82
C PHE A 171 10.13 6.97 5.52
N SER A 172 10.47 8.25 5.47
CA SER A 172 10.49 9.01 4.21
C SER A 172 11.48 8.42 3.22
N VAL A 173 11.08 8.34 1.96
CA VAL A 173 11.96 7.99 0.83
C VAL A 173 12.01 9.16 -0.14
N SER A 174 13.08 9.25 -0.94
CA SER A 174 13.26 10.37 -1.89
C SER A 174 12.28 10.34 -3.05
N ASN A 175 11.86 9.13 -3.48
CA ASN A 175 10.83 8.92 -4.48
C ASN A 175 10.20 7.52 -4.33
N LEU A 176 9.08 7.31 -5.00
CA LEU A 176 8.30 6.07 -4.95
C LEU A 176 9.12 4.79 -5.24
N PHE A 177 10.17 4.85 -6.06
CA PHE A 177 11.03 3.70 -6.37
C PHE A 177 12.40 3.73 -5.68
N ALA A 178 12.64 4.64 -4.74
CA ALA A 178 13.87 4.66 -3.95
C ALA A 178 13.77 3.73 -2.73
N ALA A 179 14.88 3.08 -2.40
CA ALA A 179 15.00 2.26 -1.21
C ALA A 179 15.92 2.91 -0.16
N ASP A 180 15.75 4.22 0.05
CA ASP A 180 16.68 5.09 0.78
C ASP A 180 16.12 5.63 2.12
N CYS A 181 15.06 5.00 2.66
CA CYS A 181 14.61 5.31 4.01
C CYS A 181 15.65 4.88 5.06
N SER A 182 15.62 5.51 6.23
CA SER A 182 16.54 5.20 7.33
C SER A 182 16.42 3.75 7.82
N ALA A 183 15.22 3.17 7.71
CA ALA A 183 14.94 1.79 8.07
C ALA A 183 15.36 0.76 6.99
N SER A 184 15.88 1.20 5.84
CA SER A 184 16.03 0.35 4.67
C SER A 184 16.95 -0.85 4.92
N GLN A 185 16.37 -2.04 4.75
CA GLN A 185 17.08 -3.33 4.72
C GLN A 185 17.21 -3.87 3.29
N PHE A 186 16.75 -3.10 2.31
CA PHE A 186 16.70 -3.54 0.93
C PHE A 186 18.11 -3.62 0.36
N ARG A 187 18.49 -4.84 0.00
CA ARG A 187 19.68 -5.13 -0.80
C ARG A 187 19.21 -5.96 -1.97
N ARG A 188 19.55 -5.52 -3.19
CA ARG A 188 19.37 -6.34 -4.39
C ARG A 188 20.37 -7.48 -4.29
N GLY A 189 19.88 -8.66 -3.93
CA GLY A 189 20.64 -9.91 -3.97
C GLY A 189 20.25 -10.74 -5.18
N ASN A 190 21.07 -11.73 -5.52
CA ASN A 190 20.80 -12.72 -6.57
C ASN A 190 19.64 -13.69 -6.22
N LEU A 191 18.80 -13.39 -5.23
CA LEU A 191 17.72 -14.29 -4.82
C LEU A 191 16.66 -14.34 -5.92
N ARG A 192 16.32 -15.57 -6.33
CA ARG A 192 15.24 -15.79 -7.28
C ARG A 192 13.94 -15.38 -6.62
N VAL A 193 13.08 -14.68 -7.34
CA VAL A 193 11.76 -14.23 -6.83
C VAL A 193 10.93 -15.38 -6.25
N SER A 194 11.17 -16.62 -6.71
CA SER A 194 10.63 -17.87 -6.17
C SER A 194 10.91 -18.09 -4.66
N GLU A 195 12.04 -17.59 -4.15
CA GLU A 195 12.45 -17.70 -2.75
C GLU A 195 11.92 -16.55 -1.88
N VAL A 196 11.52 -15.42 -2.48
CA VAL A 196 10.94 -14.28 -1.76
C VAL A 196 9.55 -14.62 -1.22
N GLY A 197 8.91 -15.65 -1.80
CA GLY A 197 7.61 -16.13 -1.33
C GLY A 197 6.65 -14.95 -1.22
N LEU A 198 6.42 -14.25 -2.34
CA LEU A 198 5.51 -13.13 -2.40
C LEU A 198 4.34 -13.53 -3.30
N GLU A 199 3.12 -13.54 -2.76
CA GLU A 199 1.96 -13.35 -3.61
C GLU A 199 1.75 -11.84 -3.75
N LEU A 200 1.89 -11.38 -5.00
CA LEU A 200 1.60 -10.00 -5.39
C LEU A 200 0.17 -9.62 -5.03
N PRO A 201 -0.11 -8.31 -4.89
CA PRO A 201 -1.33 -7.87 -4.25
C PRO A 201 -2.59 -8.31 -4.99
N SER A 202 -3.52 -8.92 -4.26
CA SER A 202 -4.93 -8.96 -4.67
C SER A 202 -5.54 -7.60 -4.39
N MET A 203 -6.19 -7.01 -5.39
CA MET A 203 -6.88 -5.73 -5.25
C MET A 203 -8.37 -5.98 -5.02
N LYS A 204 -8.87 -5.63 -3.84
CA LYS A 204 -10.31 -5.63 -3.54
C LYS A 204 -10.84 -4.20 -3.63
N CYS A 205 -11.95 -4.01 -4.34
CA CYS A 205 -12.57 -2.71 -4.56
C CYS A 205 -14.06 -2.78 -4.17
N GLY A 206 -14.42 -2.38 -2.94
CA GLY A 206 -15.78 -2.52 -2.39
C GLY A 206 -16.78 -1.38 -2.67
N SER A 207 -18.08 -1.69 -2.81
CA SER A 207 -19.19 -0.71 -2.80
C SER A 207 -19.81 -0.56 -1.41
N GLY A 208 -20.13 0.67 -1.01
CA GLY A 208 -20.97 0.97 0.16
C GLY A 208 -20.30 1.83 1.23
N ILE A 209 -21.12 2.67 1.89
CA ILE A 209 -20.72 3.52 3.03
C ILE A 209 -20.26 2.66 4.24
N ASP A 210 -20.57 1.37 4.23
CA ASP A 210 -20.17 0.38 5.23
C ASP A 210 -18.87 -0.37 4.89
N GLY A 211 -18.15 0.04 3.83
CA GLY A 211 -16.85 -0.50 3.46
C GLY A 211 -15.71 0.03 4.34
N ARG A 212 -14.86 -0.87 4.85
CA ARG A 212 -13.69 -0.60 5.71
C ARG A 212 -12.48 -0.03 4.93
N GLY A 213 -12.69 0.96 4.06
CA GLY A 213 -11.67 1.49 3.15
C GLY A 213 -11.79 3.00 2.87
N VAL A 214 -10.88 3.50 2.04
CA VAL A 214 -10.58 4.94 1.84
C VAL A 214 -11.40 5.57 0.70
N VAL A 215 -12.55 6.19 0.96
CA VAL A 215 -13.20 7.12 -0.01
C VAL A 215 -12.76 8.55 0.27
N CYS A 216 -12.53 9.38 -0.77
CA CYS A 216 -12.66 10.84 -0.65
C CYS A 216 -13.41 11.45 -1.83
N LYS A 217 -14.68 11.80 -1.58
CA LYS A 217 -15.48 12.69 -2.45
C LYS A 217 -15.10 14.14 -2.16
N ARG A 218 -15.26 15.01 -3.16
CA ARG A 218 -14.90 16.44 -3.09
C ARG A 218 -15.69 17.20 -2.04
#